data_AF-A0A5C4JDK6-F1
#
_entry.id   AF-A0A5C4JDK6-F1
#
_cell.length_a   1.000
_cell.length_b   1.000
_cell.length_c   1.000
_cell.angle_alpha   90.00
_cell.angle_beta   90.00
_cell.angle_gamma   90.00
#
_symmetry.space_group_name_H-M   'P 1'
#
loop_
_entity.id
_entity.type
_entity.pdbx_description
1 polymer ?
#
loop_
_entity_poly.entity_id
_entity_poly.type
_entity_poly.pdbx_seq_one_letter_code
_entity_poly.pdbx_strand_id
1 'polypeptide(L)'
;MKWATRQGIHIDRAACAWLIRREIDPDAGFVFVSDPARVPADATAFDMRGAELGHHGGDCSFETILRRYDMTDPVLWRIGEIVHEADLDDERYDAPEAPGLDVALRGLSMVCDDDRIIELTGPLFDGLYEYFRRATLLGRDPA
;
A
#
# COMPACT_ATOMS: atom_id res chain seq x y z
N MET A 1 -6.09 6.23 15.05
CA MET A 1 -5.12 7.37 15.10
C MET A 1 -5.17 8.13 13.77
N LYS A 2 -4.50 9.29 13.64
CA LYS A 2 -4.34 9.96 12.33
C LYS A 2 -3.06 9.48 11.65
N TRP A 3 -3.15 9.25 10.35
CA TRP A 3 -2.06 8.86 9.49
C TRP A 3 -1.99 9.82 8.31
N ALA A 4 -0.80 10.31 7.99
CA ALA A 4 -0.63 11.34 6.97
C ALA A 4 0.27 10.86 5.83
N THR A 5 -0.14 11.17 4.61
CA THR A 5 0.69 10.98 3.41
C THR A 5 0.45 12.13 2.42
N ARG A 6 1.16 12.14 1.30
CA ARG A 6 0.97 13.15 0.26
C ARG A 6 -0.35 12.94 -0.48
N GLN A 7 -0.97 14.04 -0.88
CA GLN A 7 -2.09 14.01 -1.83
C GLN A 7 -1.68 13.40 -3.17
N GLY A 8 -2.64 12.90 -3.93
CA GLY A 8 -2.37 12.17 -5.17
C GLY A 8 -1.91 10.76 -4.83
N ILE A 9 -2.81 9.98 -4.23
CA ILE A 9 -2.56 8.60 -3.88
C ILE A 9 -2.29 7.78 -5.15
N HIS A 10 -1.20 7.03 -5.09
CA HIS A 10 -0.85 5.98 -6.03
C HIS A 10 -0.76 4.64 -5.29
N ILE A 11 -0.27 3.61 -5.97
CA ILE A 11 -0.31 2.24 -5.49
C ILE A 11 0.30 2.03 -4.10
N ASP A 12 1.51 2.51 -3.84
CA ASP A 12 2.18 2.28 -2.55
C ASP A 12 1.41 2.95 -1.39
N ARG A 13 0.93 4.19 -1.56
CA ARG A 13 0.09 4.88 -0.55
C ARG A 13 -1.21 4.17 -0.29
N ALA A 14 -1.89 3.72 -1.35
CA ALA A 14 -3.16 3.01 -1.22
C ALA A 14 -2.97 1.66 -0.49
N ALA A 15 -1.92 0.92 -0.85
CA ALA A 15 -1.56 -0.34 -0.24
C ALA A 15 -1.15 -0.17 1.23
N CYS A 16 -0.32 0.83 1.54
CA CYS A 16 0.08 1.18 2.90
C CYS A 16 -1.13 1.54 3.76
N ALA A 17 -2.05 2.37 3.25
CA ALA A 17 -3.27 2.74 3.96
C ALA A 17 -4.16 1.52 4.25
N TRP A 18 -4.29 0.60 3.30
CA TRP A 18 -4.98 -0.66 3.53
C TRP A 18 -4.28 -1.51 4.61
N LEU A 19 -2.96 -1.69 4.51
CA LEU A 19 -2.17 -2.46 5.48
C LEU A 19 -2.26 -1.88 6.89
N ILE A 20 -2.16 -0.56 7.02
CA ILE A 20 -2.31 0.16 8.29
C ILE A 20 -3.69 -0.13 8.90
N ARG A 21 -4.78 0.03 8.13
CA ARG A 21 -6.13 -0.26 8.63
C ARG A 21 -6.31 -1.73 9.01
N ARG A 22 -5.68 -2.63 8.27
CA ARG A 22 -5.86 -4.06 8.46
C ARG A 22 -5.11 -4.61 9.68
N GLU A 23 -3.83 -4.27 9.82
CA GLU A 23 -2.92 -4.97 10.74
C GLU A 23 -2.41 -4.08 11.89
N ILE A 24 -2.56 -2.75 11.81
CA ILE A 24 -1.95 -1.81 12.77
C ILE A 24 -2.99 -0.99 13.54
N ASP A 25 -3.90 -0.33 12.83
CA ASP A 25 -4.86 0.63 13.37
C ASP A 25 -6.20 0.56 12.62
N PRO A 26 -7.14 -0.29 13.07
CA PRO A 26 -8.46 -0.46 12.44
C PRO A 26 -9.29 0.82 12.32
N ASP A 27 -9.04 1.78 13.22
CA ASP A 27 -9.72 3.08 13.26
C ASP A 27 -8.86 4.20 12.62
N ALA A 28 -7.93 3.85 11.73
CA ALA A 28 -7.05 4.81 11.07
C ALA A 28 -7.84 5.82 10.21
N GLY A 29 -7.72 7.09 10.60
CA GLY A 29 -8.11 8.23 9.78
C GLY A 29 -6.94 8.73 8.95
N PHE A 30 -7.15 8.93 7.66
CA PHE A 30 -6.09 9.39 6.75
C PHE A 30 -6.20 10.89 6.47
N VAL A 31 -5.05 11.54 6.35
CA VAL A 31 -4.92 12.95 6.04
C VAL A 31 -3.97 13.10 4.85
N PHE A 32 -4.45 13.73 3.78
CA PHE A 32 -3.67 13.94 2.56
C PHE A 32 -3.16 15.39 2.52
N VAL A 33 -1.84 15.54 2.48
CA VAL A 33 -1.20 16.86 2.52
C VAL A 33 -0.52 17.18 1.20
N SER A 34 -0.64 18.42 0.75
CA SER A 34 0.09 18.95 -0.41
C SER A 34 1.53 19.35 -0.08
N ASP A 35 1.79 19.64 1.20
CA ASP A 35 3.09 20.08 1.70
C ASP A 35 3.44 19.26 2.96
N PRO A 36 4.58 18.55 3.00
CA PRO A 36 5.05 17.83 4.18
C PRO A 36 5.12 18.66 5.46
N ALA A 37 5.35 19.98 5.36
CA ALA A 37 5.35 20.87 6.53
C ALA A 37 3.96 21.03 7.18
N ARG A 38 2.89 20.57 6.49
CA ARG A 38 1.50 20.62 6.98
C ARG A 38 1.02 19.30 7.59
N VAL A 39 1.88 18.30 7.72
CA VAL A 39 1.52 17.07 8.45
C VAL A 39 1.13 17.45 9.89
N PRO A 40 -0.07 17.06 10.37
CA PRO A 40 -0.48 17.34 11.74
C PRO A 40 0.49 16.72 12.75
N ALA A 41 0.76 17.43 13.85
CA ALA A 41 1.66 16.93 14.90
C ALA A 41 1.16 15.65 15.60
N ASP A 42 -0.15 15.39 15.52
CA ASP A 42 -0.82 14.20 16.03
C ASP A 42 -1.00 13.08 14.98
N ALA A 43 -0.38 13.21 13.80
CA ALA A 43 -0.44 12.24 12.72
C ALA A 43 0.89 11.50 12.51
N THR A 44 0.81 10.19 12.25
CA THR A 44 1.97 9.39 11.85
C THR A 44 2.15 9.47 10.33
N ALA A 45 3.30 9.98 9.88
CA ALA A 45 3.60 10.09 8.45
C ALA A 45 4.03 8.74 7.85
N PHE A 46 3.53 8.43 6.64
CA PHE A 46 3.93 7.26 5.86
C PHE A 46 3.99 7.61 4.36
N ASP A 47 4.82 6.87 3.62
CA ASP A 47 5.14 7.14 2.21
C ASP A 47 5.39 8.63 1.90
N MET A 48 6.32 9.20 2.66
CA MET A 48 6.79 10.55 2.48
C MET A 48 8.30 10.60 2.65
N ARG A 49 8.95 11.51 1.93
CA ARG A 49 10.39 11.72 2.10
C ARG A 49 10.73 12.03 3.55
N GLY A 50 11.58 11.20 4.15
CA GLY A 50 12.04 11.35 5.54
C GLY A 50 11.08 10.77 6.59
N ALA A 51 9.95 10.18 6.19
CA ALA A 51 9.10 9.42 7.11
C ALA A 51 9.77 8.10 7.50
N GLU A 52 9.55 7.67 8.74
CA GLU A 52 10.01 6.35 9.21
C GLU A 52 9.36 5.22 8.41
N LEU A 53 8.10 5.40 8.01
CA LEU A 53 7.32 4.46 7.20
C LEU A 53 7.26 4.87 5.72
N GLY A 54 8.38 5.36 5.18
CA GLY A 54 8.57 5.66 3.76
C GLY A 54 9.47 4.64 3.07
N HIS A 55 10.02 4.99 1.90
CA HIS A 55 11.02 4.16 1.22
C HIS A 55 12.35 4.12 1.99
N HIS A 56 12.92 2.93 2.17
CA HIS A 56 14.24 2.74 2.81
C HIS A 56 15.02 1.62 2.16
N GLY A 57 16.31 1.86 1.86
CA GLY A 57 17.22 0.78 1.46
C GLY A 57 16.85 0.05 0.16
N GLY A 58 16.05 0.68 -0.70
CA GLY A 58 15.53 0.07 -1.93
C GLY A 58 14.14 -0.55 -1.77
N ASP A 59 13.61 -0.63 -0.55
CA ASP A 59 12.26 -1.11 -0.30
C ASP A 59 11.24 0.03 -0.49
N CYS A 60 10.05 -0.30 -0.99
CA CYS A 60 8.91 0.62 -1.00
C CYS A 60 8.37 0.82 0.44
N SER A 61 7.42 1.75 0.61
CA SER A 61 6.87 2.04 1.93
C SER A 61 6.10 0.86 2.50
N PHE A 62 5.40 0.09 1.66
CA PHE A 62 4.69 -1.12 2.08
C PHE A 62 5.64 -2.16 2.70
N GLU A 63 6.73 -2.49 2.01
CA GLU A 63 7.77 -3.39 2.52
C GLU A 63 8.41 -2.85 3.80
N THR A 64 8.68 -1.54 3.85
CA THR A 64 9.20 -0.89 5.06
C THR A 64 8.25 -1.10 6.24
N ILE A 65 6.94 -0.93 6.06
CA ILE A 65 5.94 -1.15 7.11
C ILE A 65 5.95 -2.63 7.56
N LEU A 66 5.96 -3.58 6.61
CA LEU A 66 6.03 -5.01 6.95
C LEU A 66 7.23 -5.31 7.85
N ARG A 67 8.43 -4.80 7.49
CA ARG A 67 9.64 -4.99 8.31
C ARG A 67 9.55 -4.30 9.65
N ARG A 68 9.08 -3.05 9.66
CA ARG A 68 9.07 -2.20 10.87
C ARG A 68 8.16 -2.75 11.98
N TYR A 69 7.12 -3.49 11.60
CA TYR A 69 6.16 -4.12 12.49
C TYR A 69 6.35 -5.65 12.59
N ASP A 70 7.48 -6.18 12.14
CA ASP A 70 7.84 -7.62 12.21
C ASP A 70 6.75 -8.54 11.62
N MET A 71 6.08 -8.10 10.55
CA MET A 71 5.02 -8.86 9.90
C MET A 71 5.60 -9.97 9.04
N THR A 72 5.22 -11.22 9.33
CA THR A 72 5.76 -12.42 8.67
C THR A 72 4.73 -13.18 7.82
N ASP A 73 3.56 -12.61 7.56
CA ASP A 73 2.56 -13.25 6.71
C ASP A 73 3.06 -13.31 5.25
N PRO A 74 3.28 -14.50 4.68
CA PRO A 74 3.80 -14.63 3.32
C PRO A 74 2.86 -14.05 2.26
N VAL A 75 1.55 -13.97 2.53
CA VAL A 75 0.57 -13.38 1.62
C VAL A 75 0.74 -11.85 1.55
N LEU A 76 1.00 -11.21 2.70
CA LEU A 76 1.32 -9.79 2.73
C LEU A 76 2.63 -9.50 2.01
N TRP A 77 3.65 -10.35 2.19
CA TRP A 77 4.91 -10.22 1.44
C TRP A 77 4.71 -10.36 -0.07
N ARG A 78 3.87 -11.30 -0.55
CA ARG A 78 3.55 -11.40 -1.99
C ARG A 78 2.85 -10.14 -2.51
N ILE A 79 1.95 -9.54 -1.73
CA ILE A 79 1.36 -8.23 -2.10
C ILE A 79 2.44 -7.14 -2.11
N GLY A 80 3.37 -7.16 -1.16
CA GLY A 80 4.50 -6.24 -1.12
C GLY A 80 5.36 -6.29 -2.38
N GLU A 81 5.64 -7.48 -2.92
CA GLU A 81 6.36 -7.65 -4.20
C GLU A 81 5.61 -7.00 -5.36
N ILE A 82 4.29 -7.17 -5.44
CA ILE A 82 3.45 -6.57 -6.50
C ILE A 82 3.42 -5.04 -6.38
N VAL A 83 3.31 -4.53 -5.14
CA VAL A 83 3.32 -3.08 -4.88
C VAL A 83 4.70 -2.50 -5.22
N HIS A 84 5.79 -3.20 -4.89
CA HIS A 84 7.15 -2.81 -5.23
C HIS A 84 7.33 -2.63 -6.74
N GLU A 85 6.99 -3.64 -7.53
CA GLU A 85 7.15 -3.54 -8.99
C GLU A 85 6.27 -2.45 -9.60
N ALA A 86 5.08 -2.24 -9.06
CA ALA A 86 4.18 -1.20 -9.56
C ALA A 86 4.67 0.23 -9.24
N ASP A 87 5.36 0.41 -8.12
CA ASP A 87 5.80 1.73 -7.64
C ASP A 87 7.23 2.09 -8.08
N LEU A 88 8.16 1.13 -8.01
CA LEU A 88 9.58 1.32 -8.32
C LEU A 88 9.96 0.88 -9.74
N ASP A 89 9.29 -0.11 -10.31
CA ASP A 89 9.51 -0.63 -11.67
C ASP A 89 10.99 -0.91 -11.97
N ASP A 90 11.67 -1.60 -11.03
CA ASP A 90 13.10 -1.93 -11.12
C ASP A 90 13.39 -3.41 -11.42
N GLU A 91 12.35 -4.19 -11.75
CA GLU A 91 12.38 -5.59 -12.15
C GLU A 91 12.95 -6.52 -11.06
N ARG A 92 12.84 -6.15 -9.78
CA ARG A 92 13.36 -6.93 -8.65
C ARG A 92 12.57 -8.22 -8.41
N TYR A 93 11.27 -8.20 -8.61
CA TYR A 93 10.34 -9.30 -8.35
C TYR A 93 9.57 -9.71 -9.62
N ASP A 94 9.27 -11.02 -9.74
CA ASP A 94 8.37 -11.53 -10.78
C ASP A 94 6.90 -11.31 -10.34
N ALA A 95 6.38 -10.13 -10.67
CA ALA A 95 5.02 -9.71 -10.35
C ALA A 95 4.24 -9.28 -11.61
N PRO A 96 3.79 -10.22 -12.45
CA PRO A 96 3.07 -9.92 -13.68
C PRO A 96 1.74 -9.17 -13.46
N GLU A 97 1.20 -9.19 -12.23
CA GLU A 97 0.01 -8.42 -11.84
C GLU A 97 0.27 -6.92 -11.68
N ALA A 98 1.52 -6.52 -11.41
CA ALA A 98 1.88 -5.16 -11.05
C ALA A 98 1.52 -4.11 -12.11
N PRO A 99 1.83 -4.27 -13.41
CA PRO A 99 1.49 -3.27 -14.42
C PRO A 99 -0.02 -3.04 -14.56
N GLY A 100 -0.82 -4.11 -14.42
CA GLY A 100 -2.28 -4.01 -14.49
C GLY A 100 -2.88 -3.28 -13.30
N LEU A 101 -2.41 -3.64 -12.09
CA LEU A 101 -2.87 -3.00 -10.85
C LEU A 101 -2.47 -1.52 -10.81
N ASP A 102 -1.25 -1.23 -11.25
CA ASP A 102 -0.73 0.12 -11.38
C ASP A 102 -1.60 0.99 -12.29
N VAL A 103 -1.83 0.55 -13.53
CA VAL A 103 -2.67 1.30 -14.50
C VAL A 103 -4.07 1.55 -13.93
N ALA A 104 -4.66 0.56 -13.24
CA ALA A 104 -5.97 0.72 -12.63
C ALA A 104 -5.98 1.81 -11.55
N LEU A 105 -5.01 1.81 -10.63
CA LEU A 105 -4.95 2.79 -9.54
C LEU A 105 -4.53 4.18 -10.02
N ARG A 106 -3.60 4.28 -10.97
CA ARG A 106 -3.30 5.57 -11.64
C ARG A 106 -4.55 6.11 -12.34
N GLY A 107 -5.31 5.27 -13.03
CA GLY A 107 -6.58 5.66 -13.65
C GLY A 107 -7.60 6.20 -12.64
N LEU A 108 -7.74 5.54 -11.48
CA LEU A 108 -8.60 6.03 -10.39
C LEU A 108 -8.17 7.41 -9.89
N SER A 109 -6.85 7.66 -9.74
CA SER A 109 -6.33 8.97 -9.32
C SER A 109 -6.65 10.12 -10.29
N MET A 110 -7.01 9.82 -11.53
CA MET A 110 -7.42 10.84 -12.52
C MET A 110 -8.89 11.23 -12.39
N VAL A 111 -9.71 10.42 -11.72
CA VAL A 111 -11.18 10.57 -11.69
C VAL A 111 -11.77 10.59 -10.28
N CYS A 112 -10.97 10.30 -9.25
CA CYS A 112 -11.38 10.26 -7.86
C CYS A 112 -10.44 11.11 -7.00
N ASP A 113 -10.95 11.60 -5.86
CA ASP A 113 -10.11 12.17 -4.81
C ASP A 113 -9.49 11.07 -3.94
N ASP A 114 -8.53 11.45 -3.10
CA ASP A 114 -7.71 10.55 -2.29
C ASP A 114 -8.56 9.71 -1.32
N ASP A 115 -9.56 10.31 -0.67
CA ASP A 115 -10.49 9.60 0.22
C ASP A 115 -11.25 8.51 -0.54
N ARG A 116 -11.78 8.84 -1.73
CA ARG A 116 -12.50 7.87 -2.54
C ARG A 116 -11.60 6.75 -3.06
N ILE A 117 -10.34 7.04 -3.39
CA ILE A 117 -9.36 6.02 -3.79
C ILE A 117 -9.19 5.01 -2.65
N ILE A 118 -8.97 5.46 -1.41
CA ILE A 118 -8.83 4.57 -0.25
C ILE A 118 -10.07 3.68 -0.06
N GLU A 119 -11.28 4.21 -0.22
CA GLU A 119 -12.51 3.44 -0.14
C GLU A 119 -12.61 2.35 -1.23
N LEU A 120 -12.17 2.67 -2.45
CA LEU A 120 -12.23 1.76 -3.59
C LEU A 120 -11.13 0.68 -3.53
N THR A 121 -9.92 1.03 -3.10
CA THR A 121 -8.79 0.11 -3.07
C THR A 121 -8.82 -0.83 -1.87
N GLY A 122 -9.51 -0.49 -0.78
CA GLY A 122 -9.65 -1.38 0.38
C GLY A 122 -10.19 -2.78 0.01
N PRO A 123 -11.40 -2.89 -0.55
CA PRO A 123 -11.95 -4.17 -1.00
C PRO A 123 -11.11 -4.86 -2.10
N LEU A 124 -10.40 -4.09 -2.92
CA LEU A 124 -9.50 -4.63 -3.94
C LEU A 124 -8.32 -5.37 -3.30
N PHE A 125 -7.64 -4.76 -2.32
CA PHE A 125 -6.55 -5.40 -1.60
C PHE A 125 -7.04 -6.55 -0.70
N ASP A 126 -8.24 -6.45 -0.11
CA ASP A 126 -8.86 -7.58 0.60
C ASP A 126 -9.08 -8.79 -0.34
N GLY A 127 -9.56 -8.52 -1.56
CA GLY A 127 -9.73 -9.55 -2.59
C GLY A 127 -8.39 -10.14 -3.04
N LEU A 128 -7.37 -9.31 -3.26
CA LEU A 128 -6.03 -9.75 -3.63
C LEU A 128 -5.39 -10.60 -2.53
N TYR A 129 -5.54 -10.19 -1.27
CA TYR A 129 -5.08 -10.97 -0.12
C TYR A 129 -5.76 -12.34 -0.06
N GLU A 130 -7.09 -12.40 -0.17
CA GLU A 130 -7.80 -13.68 -0.11
C GLU A 130 -7.49 -14.56 -1.34
N TYR A 131 -7.26 -13.97 -2.51
CA TYR A 131 -6.80 -14.69 -3.71
C TYR A 131 -5.48 -15.41 -3.43
N PHE A 132 -4.44 -14.69 -3.00
CA PHE A 132 -3.13 -15.28 -2.75
C PHE A 132 -3.12 -16.21 -1.53
N ARG A 133 -3.93 -15.90 -0.52
CA ARG A 133 -4.14 -16.80 0.62
C ARG A 133 -4.73 -18.14 0.17
N ARG A 134 -5.76 -18.13 -0.69
CA ARG A 134 -6.32 -19.37 -1.27
C ARG A 134 -5.32 -20.08 -2.16
N ALA A 135 -4.59 -19.33 -2.99
CA ALA A 135 -3.56 -19.92 -3.85
C ALA A 135 -2.52 -20.69 -3.03
N THR A 136 -2.06 -20.08 -1.93
CA THR A 136 -1.11 -20.67 -0.98
C THR A 136 -1.67 -21.93 -0.33
N LEU A 137 -2.94 -21.90 0.12
CA LEU A 137 -3.58 -23.06 0.75
C LEU A 137 -3.85 -24.22 -0.23
N LEU A 138 -4.14 -23.90 -1.50
CA LEU A 138 -4.45 -24.88 -2.54
C LEU A 138 -3.21 -25.40 -3.27
N GLY A 139 -2.08 -24.69 -3.19
CA GLY A 139 -0.89 -24.92 -4.01
C GLY A 139 -1.11 -24.65 -5.50
N ARG A 140 -2.12 -23.85 -5.86
CA ARG A 140 -2.48 -23.44 -7.22
C ARG A 140 -3.44 -22.25 -7.18
N ASP A 141 -3.54 -21.52 -8.28
CA ASP A 141 -4.48 -20.40 -8.38
C ASP A 141 -5.94 -20.83 -8.16
N PRO A 142 -6.73 -20.02 -7.40
CA PRO A 142 -8.16 -20.22 -7.25
C PRO A 142 -8.89 -19.93 -8.57
N ALA A 143 -10.02 -20.63 -8.77
CA ALA A 143 -10.85 -20.53 -9.98
C ALA A 143 -11.74 -19.29 -10.01
#